data_AF-A0A085FR31-F1
#
_entry.id   AF-A0A085FR31-F1
#
_cell.length_a   1.000
_cell.length_b   1.000
_cell.length_c   1.000
_cell.angle_alpha   90.00
_cell.angle_beta   90.00
_cell.angle_gamma   90.00
#
_symmetry.space_group_name_H-M   'P 1'
#
loop_
_entity.id
_entity.type
_entity.pdbx_description
1 polymer ?
#
loop_
_entity_poly.entity_id
_entity_poly.type
_entity_poly.pdbx_seq_one_letter_code
_entity_poly.pdbx_strand_id
1 'polypeptide(L)'
;MERRGNERTRSWAHQVLIAVEGDDFLSRLHAMDAWLSQWEIPYRAVSVPRDNGAIRICFADERFARAFHVNLGGLRVPSDALATELAADPAKDDFYQLVERRIAN
;
A
#
# COMPACT_ATOMS: atom_id res chain seq x y z
N MET A 1 -10.63 38.07 3.91
CA MET A 1 -11.70 37.06 4.05
C MET A 1 -11.10 35.70 3.80
N GLU A 2 -11.17 34.86 4.84
CA GLU A 2 -10.34 33.69 5.05
C GLU A 2 -10.53 32.57 4.03
N ARG A 3 -9.44 31.83 3.81
CA ARG A 3 -9.37 30.69 2.93
C ARG A 3 -10.35 29.61 3.41
N ARG A 4 -11.34 29.30 2.56
CA ARG A 4 -12.25 28.17 2.73
C ARG A 4 -11.46 26.87 2.91
N GLY A 5 -12.01 25.99 3.74
CA GLY A 5 -11.38 24.84 4.35
C GLY A 5 -10.50 24.01 3.43
N ASN A 6 -9.24 23.87 3.81
CA ASN A 6 -8.47 22.68 3.50
C ASN A 6 -8.86 21.63 4.53
N GLU A 7 -10.04 21.02 4.36
CA GLU A 7 -10.24 19.66 4.86
C GLU A 7 -9.14 18.84 4.22
N ARG A 8 -8.08 18.60 5.00
CA ARG A 8 -6.99 17.72 4.65
C ARG A 8 -7.60 16.35 4.40
N THR A 9 -8.06 16.12 3.18
CA THR A 9 -8.30 14.80 2.62
C THR A 9 -7.04 14.05 2.96
N ARG A 10 -7.11 13.09 3.89
CA ARG A 10 -5.96 12.27 4.27
C ARG A 10 -5.45 11.68 2.96
N SER A 11 -4.35 12.23 2.47
CA SER A 11 -3.71 11.73 1.28
C SER A 11 -3.19 10.36 1.66
N TRP A 12 -3.84 9.30 1.19
CA TRP A 12 -3.40 7.91 1.35
C TRP A 12 -2.18 7.64 0.45
N ALA A 13 -1.17 8.48 0.63
CA ALA A 13 -0.02 8.67 -0.26
C ALA A 13 1.05 7.60 -0.03
N HIS A 14 1.12 7.03 1.18
CA HIS A 14 2.18 6.10 1.55
C HIS A 14 1.69 4.67 1.40
N GLN A 15 2.27 3.91 0.48
CA GLN A 15 1.73 2.61 0.10
C GLN A 15 2.77 1.52 0.32
N VAL A 16 2.28 0.35 0.72
CA VAL A 16 3.05 -0.88 0.82
C VAL A 16 2.33 -1.95 0.02
N LEU A 17 3.04 -2.58 -0.90
CA LEU A 17 2.56 -3.76 -1.61
C LEU A 17 3.12 -5.01 -0.92
N ILE A 18 2.26 -5.96 -0.60
CA ILE A 18 2.65 -7.19 0.07
C ILE A 18 2.15 -8.40 -0.71
N ALA A 19 3.06 -9.32 -1.06
CA ALA A 19 2.68 -10.63 -1.55
C ALA A 19 2.12 -11.46 -0.38
N VAL A 20 0.96 -12.05 -0.62
CA VAL A 20 0.21 -12.92 0.27
C VAL A 20 -0.06 -14.29 -0.36
N GLU A 21 0.58 -14.63 -1.47
CA GLU A 21 0.41 -15.92 -2.16
C GLU A 21 0.78 -17.16 -1.31
N GLY A 22 0.21 -18.30 -1.71
CA GLY A 22 0.56 -19.62 -1.20
C GLY A 22 -0.24 -20.09 0.02
N ASP A 23 0.17 -21.21 0.59
CA ASP A 23 -0.52 -21.89 1.70
C ASP A 23 -0.59 -21.02 2.98
N ASP A 24 0.30 -20.04 3.11
CA ASP A 24 0.37 -19.11 4.24
C ASP A 24 -0.49 -17.84 4.08
N PHE A 25 -1.29 -17.72 3.00
CA PHE A 25 -2.11 -16.54 2.71
C PHE A 25 -2.93 -16.08 3.93
N LEU A 26 -3.68 -16.99 4.55
CA LEU A 26 -4.55 -16.66 5.70
C LEU A 26 -3.73 -16.26 6.93
N SER A 27 -2.66 -17.00 7.22
CA SER A 27 -1.75 -16.70 8.34
C SER A 27 -1.15 -15.30 8.20
N ARG A 28 -0.75 -14.93 6.98
CA ARG A 28 -0.17 -13.62 6.68
C ARG A 28 -1.19 -12.50 6.78
N LEU A 29 -2.41 -12.73 6.28
CA LEU A 29 -3.50 -11.78 6.42
C LEU A 29 -3.87 -11.55 7.90
N HIS A 30 -3.91 -12.61 8.70
CA HIS A 30 -4.14 -12.50 10.14
C HIS A 30 -3.03 -11.74 10.86
N ALA A 31 -1.76 -11.97 10.50
CA ALA A 31 -0.64 -11.23 11.09
C ALA A 31 -0.71 -9.72 10.76
N MET A 32 -1.09 -9.38 9.52
CA MET A 32 -1.31 -7.99 9.10
C MET A 32 -2.45 -7.34 9.90
N ASP A 33 -3.60 -8.00 9.98
CA ASP A 33 -4.77 -7.48 10.69
C ASP A 33 -4.52 -7.32 12.19
N ALA A 34 -3.86 -8.30 12.82
CA ALA A 34 -3.50 -8.24 14.23
C ALA A 34 -2.56 -7.06 14.53
N TRP A 35 -1.54 -6.84 13.70
CA TRP A 35 -0.62 -5.72 13.88
C TRP A 35 -1.32 -4.38 13.67
N LEU A 36 -2.10 -4.23 12.59
CA LEU A 36 -2.84 -2.99 12.29
C LEU A 36 -3.83 -2.65 13.41
N SER A 37 -4.53 -3.66 13.94
CA SER A 37 -5.50 -3.51 15.03
C SER A 37 -4.83 -3.20 16.37
N GLN A 38 -3.72 -3.87 16.70
CA GLN A 38 -2.99 -3.64 17.96
C GLN A 38 -2.55 -2.19 18.13
N TRP A 39 -2.16 -1.53 17.03
CA TRP A 39 -1.66 -0.16 17.04
C TRP A 39 -2.70 0.88 16.63
N GLU A 40 -3.96 0.45 16.39
CA GLU A 40 -5.06 1.29 15.93
C GLU A 40 -4.70 2.16 14.70
N ILE A 41 -3.90 1.59 13.79
CA ILE A 41 -3.34 2.35 12.67
C ILE A 41 -4.42 2.50 11.60
N PRO A 42 -4.79 3.74 11.21
CA PRO A 42 -5.73 3.95 10.11
C PRO A 42 -5.08 3.55 8.78
N TYR A 43 -5.74 2.66 8.04
CA TYR A 43 -5.26 2.17 6.75
C TYR A 43 -6.40 2.06 5.72
N ARG A 44 -6.03 1.95 4.44
CA ARG A 44 -6.93 1.60 3.35
C ARG A 44 -6.35 0.43 2.58
N ALA A 45 -7.04 -0.72 2.58
CA ALA A 45 -6.71 -1.82 1.70
C ALA A 45 -7.34 -1.59 0.32
N VAL A 46 -6.59 -1.84 -0.74
CA VAL A 46 -7.10 -1.78 -2.11
C VAL A 46 -6.75 -3.08 -2.81
N SER A 47 -7.75 -3.72 -3.42
CA SER A 47 -7.53 -4.88 -4.28
C SER A 47 -6.76 -4.46 -5.53
N VAL A 48 -5.80 -5.29 -5.92
CA VAL A 48 -5.07 -5.10 -7.17
C VAL A 48 -5.69 -6.04 -8.20
N PRO A 49 -6.45 -5.53 -9.19
CA PRO A 49 -7.37 -6.33 -10.01
C PRO A 49 -6.70 -7.38 -10.92
N ARG A 50 -5.37 -7.38 -11.05
CA ARG A 50 -4.61 -8.39 -11.82
C ARG A 50 -3.65 -9.25 -10.99
N ASP A 51 -3.44 -8.94 -9.72
CA ASP A 51 -2.48 -9.67 -8.88
C ASP A 51 -3.17 -10.88 -8.23
N ASN A 52 -2.75 -12.07 -8.63
CA ASN A 52 -3.15 -13.33 -8.01
C ASN A 52 -2.42 -13.56 -6.67
N GLY A 53 -2.47 -12.57 -5.78
CA GLY A 53 -2.03 -12.70 -4.39
C GLY A 53 -1.08 -11.62 -3.91
N ALA A 54 -1.24 -10.38 -4.36
CA ALA A 54 -0.70 -9.22 -3.66
C ALA A 54 -1.82 -8.32 -3.11
N ILE A 55 -1.61 -7.75 -1.94
CA ILE A 55 -2.49 -6.77 -1.31
C ILE A 55 -1.78 -5.43 -1.23
N ARG A 56 -2.50 -4.36 -1.56
CA ARG A 56 -2.02 -2.99 -1.38
C ARG A 56 -2.60 -2.38 -0.13
N ILE A 57 -1.73 -1.93 0.77
CA ILE A 57 -2.10 -1.21 1.99
C ILE A 57 -1.61 0.23 1.87
N CYS A 58 -2.54 1.18 1.99
CA CYS A 58 -2.25 2.60 1.95
C CYS A 58 -2.39 3.22 3.36
N PHE A 59 -1.45 4.09 3.69
CA PHE A 59 -1.36 4.81 4.95
C PHE A 59 -1.36 6.33 4.70
N ALA A 60 -1.89 7.06 5.66
CA ALA A 60 -1.92 8.52 5.63
C ALA A 60 -0.62 9.16 6.12
N ASP A 61 0.24 8.43 6.83
CA ASP A 61 1.52 8.90 7.37
C ASP A 61 2.63 7.91 6.98
N GLU A 62 3.76 8.45 6.52
CA GLU A 62 4.92 7.68 6.08
C GLU A 62 5.45 6.75 7.18
N ARG A 63 5.35 7.19 8.44
CA ARG A 63 5.85 6.43 9.60
C ARG A 63 5.14 5.09 9.72
N PHE A 64 3.85 5.04 9.42
CA PHE A 64 3.08 3.80 9.45
C PHE A 64 3.47 2.87 8.30
N ALA A 65 3.65 3.39 7.09
CA ALA A 65 4.14 2.59 5.96
C ALA A 65 5.54 2.02 6.22
N ARG A 66 6.42 2.82 6.84
CA ARG A 66 7.77 2.37 7.24
C ARG A 66 7.70 1.31 8.34
N ALA A 67 6.92 1.53 9.38
CA ALA A 67 6.77 0.57 10.48
C ALA A 67 6.15 -0.74 9.98
N PHE A 68 5.13 -0.67 9.14
CA PHE A 68 4.51 -1.84 8.51
C PHE A 68 5.54 -2.62 7.68
N HIS A 69 6.31 -1.93 6.82
CA HIS A 69 7.37 -2.55 6.03
C HIS A 69 8.41 -3.27 6.89
N VAL A 70 8.84 -2.67 8.01
CA VAL A 70 9.84 -3.28 8.91
C VAL A 70 9.29 -4.50 9.64
N ASN A 71 8.01 -4.50 10.03
CA ASN A 71 7.42 -5.59 10.83
C ASN A 71 6.86 -6.74 9.99
N LEU A 72 6.27 -6.43 8.83
CA LEU A 72 5.50 -7.38 8.01
C LEU A 72 6.10 -7.58 6.59
N GLY A 73 7.16 -6.84 6.27
CA GLY A 73 7.78 -6.85 4.96
C GLY A 73 6.96 -6.10 3.90
N GLY A 74 7.09 -6.53 2.64
CA GLY A 74 6.47 -5.87 1.49
C GLY A 74 7.32 -4.74 0.92
N LEU A 75 6.94 -4.21 -0.23
CA LEU A 75 7.66 -3.13 -0.91
C LEU A 75 6.98 -1.79 -0.66
N ARG A 76 7.73 -0.81 -0.14
CA ARG A 76 7.27 0.58 -0.06
C ARG A 76 7.23 1.18 -1.47
N VAL A 77 6.06 1.63 -1.89
CA VAL A 77 5.88 2.27 -3.19
C VAL A 77 6.03 3.80 -3.00
N PRO A 78 6.94 4.47 -3.75
CA PRO A 78 7.09 5.92 -3.66
C PRO A 78 5.82 6.65 -4.12
N SER A 79 5.36 7.62 -3.33
CA SER A 79 4.15 8.39 -3.63
C SER A 79 4.26 9.23 -4.91
N ASP A 80 5.43 9.81 -5.18
CA ASP A 80 5.65 10.68 -6.34
C ASP A 80 5.70 9.92 -7.67
N ALA A 81 6.31 8.73 -7.67
CA ALA A 81 6.37 7.87 -8.86
C ALA A 81 4.96 7.37 -9.22
N LEU A 82 4.19 6.94 -8.22
CA LEU A 82 2.84 6.44 -8.44
C LEU A 82 1.86 7.54 -8.86
N ALA A 83 1.90 8.72 -8.24
CA ALA A 83 1.03 9.82 -8.62
C ALA A 83 1.32 10.30 -10.04
N THR A 84 2.59 10.29 -10.45
CA THR A 84 3.00 10.70 -11.81
C THR A 84 2.63 9.65 -12.86
N GLU A 85 2.84 8.36 -12.59
CA GLU A 85 2.50 7.29 -13.54
C GLU A 85 1.00 7.02 -13.61
N LEU A 86 0.28 7.03 -12.48
CA LEU A 86 -1.17 6.82 -12.43
C LEU A 86 -1.94 8.03 -13.01
N ALA A 87 -1.40 9.25 -12.88
CA ALA A 87 -1.95 10.44 -13.54
C ALA A 87 -1.60 10.48 -15.04
N ALA A 88 -0.47 9.90 -15.44
CA ALA A 88 -0.08 9.81 -16.85
C ALA A 88 -0.90 8.74 -17.60
N ASP A 89 -1.22 7.62 -16.94
CA ASP A 89 -2.10 6.59 -17.47
C ASP A 89 -2.64 5.68 -16.33
N PRO A 90 -3.93 5.80 -15.96
CA PRO A 90 -4.52 4.97 -14.92
C PRO A 90 -4.63 3.48 -15.31
N ALA A 91 -4.34 3.13 -16.57
CA ALA A 91 -4.30 1.76 -17.08
C ALA A 91 -2.87 1.21 -17.25
N LYS A 92 -1.82 1.98 -16.90
CA LYS A 92 -0.43 1.49 -16.98
C LYS A 92 -0.13 0.48 -15.86
N ASP A 93 -0.24 -0.79 -16.22
CA ASP A 93 0.17 -1.96 -15.43
C ASP A 93 1.71 -2.13 -15.35
N ASP A 94 2.50 -1.42 -16.17
CA ASP A 94 3.96 -1.66 -16.32
C ASP A 94 4.79 -1.40 -15.05
N PHE A 95 4.42 -0.40 -14.25
CA PHE A 95 5.09 -0.11 -12.97
C PHE A 95 4.82 -1.20 -11.93
N TYR A 96 3.59 -1.71 -11.92
CA TYR A 96 3.20 -2.79 -11.01
C TYR A 96 3.94 -4.08 -11.37
N GLN A 97 4.07 -4.41 -12.66
CA GLN A 97 4.89 -5.55 -13.09
C GLN A 97 6.37 -5.46 -12.69
N LEU A 98 6.95 -4.26 -12.67
CA LEU A 98 8.34 -4.08 -12.22
C LEU A 98 8.48 -4.33 -10.71
N VAL A 99 7.51 -3.87 -9.93
CA VAL A 99 7.41 -4.10 -8.49
C VAL A 99 7.15 -5.58 -8.19
N GLU A 100 6.26 -6.23 -8.93
CA GLU A 100 5.95 -7.67 -8.85
C GLU A 100 7.23 -8.50 -9.03
N ARG A 101 8.01 -8.23 -10.08
CA ARG A 101 9.31 -8.90 -10.31
C ARG A 101 10.32 -8.71 -9.17
N ARG A 102 10.18 -7.63 -8.39
CA ARG A 102 11.05 -7.33 -7.25
C ARG A 102 10.63 -8.07 -5.98
N ILE A 103 9.36 -8.44 -5.87
CA ILE A 103 8.80 -9.15 -4.72
C ILE A 103 8.88 -10.67 -4.91
N ALA A 104 8.76 -11.15 -6.16
CA ALA A 104 8.81 -12.58 -6.51
C ALA A 104 10.23 -13.19 -6.56
N ASN A 105 11.28 -12.42 -6.21
CA ASN A 105 12.70 -12.81 -6.32
C ASN A 105 13.43 -12.54 -5.00
#